data_AF-A0A843BG02-F1
#
_entry.id   AF-A0A843BG02-F1
#
_cell.length_a   1.000
_cell.length_b   1.000
_cell.length_c   1.000
_cell.angle_alpha   90.00
_cell.angle_beta   90.00
_cell.angle_gamma   90.00
#
_symmetry.space_group_name_H-M   'P 1'
#
loop_
_entity.id
_entity.type
_entity.pdbx_description
1 polymer ?
#
loop_
_entity_poly.entity_id
_entity_poly.type
_entity_poly.pdbx_seq_one_letter_code
_entity_poly.pdbx_strand_id
1 'polypeptide(L)' 'MWVQLAILVVSVIISYATRPKTVTPKASTLEDFKFPQGTEGTAQIEVFGTCWVDNWMVLGAGNFRTSPIRK' A
#
# COMPACT_ATOMS: atom_id res chain seq x y z
N MET A 1 -50.45 2.34 6.33
CA MET A 1 -49.44 1.37 5.86
C MET A 1 -48.65 1.81 4.62
N TRP A 2 -49.29 2.35 3.57
CA TRP A 2 -48.59 2.79 2.35
C TRP A 2 -47.62 3.96 2.54
N VAL A 3 -47.94 4.90 3.43
CA VAL A 3 -47.06 6.05 3.73
C VAL A 3 -45.74 5.60 4.37
N GLN A 4 -45.78 4.59 5.25
CA GLN A 4 -44.57 4.02 5.86
C GLN A 4 -43.71 3.30 4.81
N LEU A 5 -44.35 2.63 3.85
CA LEU A 5 -43.65 1.99 2.73
C LEU A 5 -42.95 3.03 1.84
N ALA A 6 -43.59 4.16 1.58
CA ALA A 6 -43.00 5.27 0.81
C ALA A 6 -41.79 5.88 1.54
N ILE A 7 -41.91 6.09 2.85
CA ILE A 7 -40.80 6.58 3.69
C ILE A 7 -39.62 5.61 3.67
N LEU A 8 -39.88 4.29 3.74
CA LEU A 8 -38.84 3.27 3.64
C LEU A 8 -38.09 3.36 2.30
N VAL A 9 -38.81 3.41 1.19
CA VAL A 9 -38.20 3.49 -0.16
C VAL A 9 -37.37 4.75 -0.31
N VAL A 10 -37.87 5.91 0.13
CA VAL A 10 -37.13 7.18 0.09
C VAL A 10 -35.87 7.11 0.95
N SER A 11 -35.95 6.52 2.15
CA SER A 11 -34.79 6.36 3.03
C SER A 11 -33.69 5.48 2.44
N VAL A 12 -34.06 4.43 1.70
CA VAL A 12 -33.13 3.53 1.01
C VAL A 12 -32.44 4.25 -0.16
N ILE A 13 -33.20 5.05 -0.93
CA ILE A 13 -32.64 5.83 -2.04
C ILE A 13 -31.64 6.86 -1.52
N ILE A 14 -32.00 7.60 -0.46
CA ILE A 14 -31.11 8.58 0.15
C ILE A 14 -29.86 7.89 0.69
N SER A 15 -30.02 6.79 1.45
CA SER A 15 -28.90 6.04 2.00
C SER A 15 -27.96 5.51 0.91
N TYR A 16 -28.49 5.07 -0.24
CA TYR A 16 -27.68 4.62 -1.36
C TYR A 16 -26.94 5.79 -2.05
N ALA A 17 -27.62 6.93 -2.23
CA ALA A 17 -27.04 8.12 -2.83
C ALA A 17 -25.96 8.78 -1.96
N THR A 18 -26.10 8.74 -0.64
CA THR A 18 -25.14 9.32 0.32
C THR A 18 -24.05 8.34 0.77
N ARG A 19 -24.04 7.11 0.23
CA ARG A 19 -22.98 6.14 0.59
C ARG A 19 -21.63 6.72 0.19
N PRO A 20 -20.66 6.79 1.11
CA PRO A 20 -19.31 7.19 0.77
C PRO A 20 -18.77 6.22 -0.28
N LYS A 21 -18.32 6.75 -1.42
CA LYS A 21 -17.70 5.94 -2.46
C LYS A 21 -16.50 5.24 -1.83
N THR A 22 -16.42 3.92 -2.00
CA THR A 22 -15.26 3.13 -1.54
C THR A 22 -14.00 3.77 -2.09
N VAL A 23 -13.14 4.24 -1.20
CA VAL A 23 -11.83 4.79 -1.57
C VAL A 23 -11.00 3.64 -2.11
N THR A 24 -10.58 3.72 -3.37
CA THR A 24 -9.64 2.76 -3.93
C THR A 24 -8.33 2.88 -3.15
N PRO A 25 -7.82 1.80 -2.53
CA PRO A 25 -6.57 1.86 -1.80
C PRO A 25 -5.46 2.31 -2.75
N LYS A 26 -4.64 3.26 -2.29
CA LYS A 26 -3.47 3.72 -3.04
C LYS A 26 -2.57 2.50 -3.28
N ALA A 27 -2.10 2.34 -4.50
CA ALA A 27 -1.12 1.30 -4.80
C ALA A 27 0.15 1.56 -3.98
N SER A 28 0.64 0.53 -3.28
CA SER A 28 1.84 0.64 -2.47
C SER A 28 3.04 1.01 -3.33
N THR A 29 3.81 2.01 -2.93
CA THR A 29 5.02 2.44 -3.64
C THR A 29 6.26 1.80 -3.02
N LEU A 30 7.43 1.90 -3.69
CA LEU A 30 8.70 1.42 -3.12
C LEU A 30 9.02 2.06 -1.76
N GLU A 31 8.56 3.28 -1.54
CA GLU A 31 8.76 4.03 -0.30
C GLU A 31 7.98 3.45 0.90
N ASP A 32 6.94 2.64 0.64
CA ASP A 32 6.18 1.98 1.70
C ASP A 32 6.93 0.78 2.31
N PHE A 33 8.04 0.35 1.68
CA PHE A 33 8.85 -0.77 2.14
C PHE A 33 10.09 -0.30 2.90
N LYS A 34 10.35 -0.91 4.07
CA LYS A 34 11.59 -0.70 4.83
C LYS A 34 12.69 -1.60 4.30
N PHE A 35 13.47 -1.11 3.35
CA PHE A 35 14.65 -1.81 2.87
C PHE A 35 15.85 -1.60 3.81
N PRO A 36 16.70 -2.62 4.03
CA PRO A 36 17.97 -2.42 4.71
C PRO A 36 18.87 -1.55 3.81
N GLN A 37 19.08 -0.31 4.23
CA GLN A 37 19.94 0.67 3.57
C GLN A 37 20.90 1.25 4.61
N GLY A 38 22.17 1.41 4.22
CA GLY A 38 23.14 2.15 5.01
C GLY A 38 22.82 3.65 4.96
N THR A 39 22.93 4.33 6.09
CA THR A 39 22.91 5.80 6.18
C THR A 39 24.32 6.36 6.09
N GLU A 40 24.46 7.67 5.95
CA GLU A 40 25.74 8.34 6.02
C GLU A 40 26.49 7.96 7.32
N GLY A 41 27.76 7.56 7.19
CA GLY A 41 28.58 7.04 8.30
C GLY A 41 28.50 5.53 8.54
N THR A 42 27.68 4.77 7.81
CA THR A 42 27.67 3.31 7.90
C THR A 42 28.99 2.74 7.37
N ALA A 43 29.66 1.90 8.17
CA ALA A 43 30.92 1.28 7.78
C ALA A 43 30.73 0.36 6.56
N GLN A 44 31.67 0.43 5.62
CA GLN A 44 31.72 -0.49 4.48
C GLN A 44 32.46 -1.77 4.90
N ILE A 45 31.84 -2.92 4.62
CA ILE A 45 32.43 -4.22 4.88
C ILE A 45 33.29 -4.59 3.66
N GLU A 46 34.58 -4.82 3.88
CA GLU A 46 35.49 -5.37 2.88
C GLU A 46 35.86 -6.79 3.28
N VAL A 47 35.65 -7.75 2.37
CA VAL A 47 35.84 -9.18 2.65
C VAL A 47 37.02 -9.70 1.84
N PHE A 48 38.00 -10.30 2.53
CA PHE A 48 39.10 -11.02 1.91
C PHE A 48 38.95 -12.52 2.13
N GLY A 49 38.83 -13.28 1.04
CA GLY A 49 38.57 -14.73 1.09
C GLY A 49 37.10 -15.06 1.32
N THR A 50 36.80 -16.28 1.78
CA THR A 50 35.42 -16.77 1.93
C THR A 50 35.00 -16.74 3.39
N CYS A 51 34.05 -15.87 3.73
CA CYS A 51 33.44 -15.82 5.06
C CYS A 51 31.92 -15.60 4.96
N TRP A 52 31.20 -15.89 6.05
CA TRP A 52 29.79 -15.54 6.18
C TRP A 52 29.64 -14.08 6.62
N VAL A 53 28.59 -13.41 6.14
CA VAL A 53 28.28 -12.01 6.49
C VAL A 53 26.84 -11.96 6.98
N ASP A 54 26.65 -11.37 8.16
CA ASP A 54 25.34 -11.32 8.83
C ASP A 54 24.42 -10.23 8.29
N ASN A 55 24.98 -9.21 7.63
CA ASN A 55 24.26 -8.03 7.16
C ASN A 55 24.32 -7.88 5.64
N TRP A 56 23.25 -7.33 5.09
CA TRP A 56 23.09 -7.06 3.67
C TRP A 56 22.43 -5.69 3.46
N MET A 57 22.66 -5.09 2.30
CA MET A 57 22.09 -3.80 1.92
C MET A 57 21.49 -3.88 0.52
N VAL A 58 20.33 -3.25 0.33
CA VAL A 58 19.72 -3.07 -1.00
C VAL A 58 20.41 -1.89 -1.71
N LEU A 59 21.07 -2.18 -2.83
CA LEU A 59 21.69 -1.15 -3.70
C LEU A 59 20.74 -0.63 -4.79
N GLY A 60 19.75 -1.44 -5.17
CA GLY A 60 18.77 -1.04 -6.17
C GLY A 60 17.66 -2.08 -6.31
N ALA A 61 16.42 -1.61 -6.45
CA ALA A 61 15.26 -2.42 -6.77
C ALA A 61 14.79 -2.09 -8.19
N GLY A 62 14.94 -3.03 -9.12
CA GLY A 62 14.54 -2.87 -10.51
C GLY A 62 13.09 -3.26 -10.78
N ASN A 63 12.47 -2.60 -11.76
CA ASN A 63 11.20 -3.00 -12.38
C ASN A 63 10.00 -3.13 -11.40
N PHE A 64 9.93 -2.28 -10.38
CA PHE A 64 8.75 -2.20 -9.52
C PHE A 64 7.59 -1.57 -10.30
N ARG A 65 6.58 -2.39 -10.61
CA ARG A 65 5.37 -1.96 -11.32
C ARG A 65 4.17 -2.25 -10.46
N THR A 66 3.36 -1.22 -10.23
CA THR A 66 2.07 -1.34 -9.55
C THR A 66 0.95 -1.22 -10.57
N SER A 67 0.11 -2.23 -10.68
CA SER A 67 -1.17 -2.09 -11.36
C SER A 67 -2.26 -1.72 -10.35
N PRO A 68 -3.08 -0.70 -10.61
CA PRO A 68 -4.22 -0.42 -9.75
C PRO A 68 -5.21 -1.58 -9.85
N ILE A 69 -5.77 -2.00 -8.71
CA ILE A 69 -6.89 -2.95 -8.68
C ILE A 69 -8.07 -2.26 -9.36
N ARG A 70 -8.45 -2.75 -10.54
CA ARG A 70 -9.64 -2.29 -11.25
C ARG A 70 -10.86 -2.92 -10.57
N LYS A 71 -11.88 -2.09 -10.33
CA LYS A 71 -13.17 -2.50 -9.76
C LYS A 71 -13.95 -3.39 -10.73
#